data_AF-A0A4V1UH43-F1
#
_entry.id   AF-A0A4V1UH43-F1
#
_cell.length_a   1.000
_cell.length_b   1.000
_cell.length_c   1.000
_cell.angle_alpha   90.00
_cell.angle_beta   90.00
_cell.angle_gamma   90.00
#
_symmetry.space_group_name_H-M   'P 1'
#
loop_
_entity.id
_entity.type
_entity.pdbx_description
1 polymer ?
#
loop_
_entity_poly.entity_id
_entity_poly.type
_entity_poly.pdbx_seq_one_letter_code
_entity_poly.pdbx_strand_id
1 'polypeptide(L)'
;MDATHILVVNAAVIAVCFAVLWLISIRLKDVSFVDSWWAVGMVVAAWTTYLVTGSHGPHAMALLAICTIWGLRLGIHLFWRWRKNGPDPRYVAMLGKAQSERGWSFGKASLMIVFAMQAPLMFVVCLPVQLGQYAVTSA
;
A
#
# COMPACT_ATOMS: atom_id res chain seq x y z
N MET A 1 2.90 -14.08 -20.01
CA MET A 1 1.90 -13.06 -19.60
C MET A 1 2.49 -11.70 -19.90
N ASP A 2 1.69 -10.72 -20.31
CA ASP A 2 2.20 -9.40 -20.65
C ASP A 2 2.32 -8.49 -19.41
N ALA A 3 3.07 -7.40 -19.54
CA ALA A 3 3.23 -6.43 -18.46
C ALA A 3 1.88 -5.78 -18.07
N THR A 4 0.97 -5.58 -19.03
CA THR A 4 -0.36 -5.01 -18.80
C THR A 4 -1.16 -5.83 -17.80
N HIS A 5 -1.17 -7.16 -17.94
CA HIS A 5 -1.89 -8.05 -17.04
C HIS A 5 -1.36 -7.96 -15.61
N ILE A 6 -0.04 -7.90 -15.43
CA ILE A 6 0.59 -7.72 -14.10
C ILE A 6 0.13 -6.41 -13.47
N LEU A 7 0.16 -5.32 -14.24
CA LEU A 7 -0.23 -3.99 -13.76
C LEU A 7 -1.72 -3.94 -13.40
N VAL A 8 -2.60 -4.53 -14.21
CA VAL A 8 -4.04 -4.58 -13.93
C VAL A 8 -4.33 -5.38 -12.66
N VAL A 9 -3.69 -6.56 -12.49
CA VAL A 9 -3.87 -7.37 -11.27
C VAL A 9 -3.36 -6.63 -10.04
N ASN A 10 -2.18 -6.02 -10.10
CA ASN A 10 -1.66 -5.23 -8.98
C ASN A 10 -2.54 -4.02 -8.66
N ALA A 11 -3.03 -3.29 -9.67
CA ALA A 11 -3.95 -2.18 -9.46
C ALA A 11 -5.23 -2.64 -8.75
N ALA A 12 -5.80 -3.77 -9.16
CA ALA A 12 -6.98 -4.34 -8.52
C ALA A 12 -6.71 -4.77 -7.07
N VAL A 13 -5.60 -5.47 -6.82
CA VAL A 13 -5.20 -5.89 -5.46
C VAL A 13 -5.00 -4.68 -4.56
N ILE A 14 -4.26 -3.66 -5.01
CA ILE A 14 -4.04 -2.42 -4.26
C ILE A 14 -5.37 -1.72 -3.98
N ALA A 15 -6.26 -1.58 -4.98
CA ALA A 15 -7.56 -0.94 -4.79
C ALA A 15 -8.41 -1.67 -3.74
N VAL A 16 -8.45 -3.00 -3.78
CA VAL A 16 -9.15 -3.84 -2.78
C VAL A 16 -8.55 -3.65 -1.39
N CYS A 17 -7.22 -3.68 -1.27
CA CYS A 17 -6.55 -3.44 0.00
C CYS A 17 -6.89 -2.05 0.57
N PHE A 18 -6.79 -0.99 -0.22
CA PHE A 18 -7.13 0.36 0.23
C PHE A 18 -8.61 0.52 0.60
N ALA A 19 -9.52 -0.16 -0.11
CA ALA A 19 -10.94 -0.20 0.26
C ALA A 19 -11.14 -0.87 1.63
N VAL A 20 -10.48 -2.02 1.87
CA VAL A 20 -10.55 -2.72 3.17
C VAL A 20 -9.95 -1.88 4.29
N LEU A 21 -8.79 -1.26 4.08
CA LEU A 21 -8.16 -0.39 5.09
C LEU A 21 -9.01 0.83 5.39
N TRP A 22 -9.67 1.41 4.38
CA TRP A 22 -10.61 2.49 4.59
C TRP A 22 -11.79 2.05 5.48
N LEU A 23 -12.38 0.88 5.23
CA LEU A 23 -13.45 0.33 6.07
C LEU A 23 -12.98 0.10 7.52
N ILE A 24 -11.76 -0.41 7.69
CA ILE A 24 -11.13 -0.57 9.01
C ILE A 24 -10.96 0.80 9.68
N SER A 25 -10.49 1.81 8.94
CA SER A 25 -10.29 3.17 9.47
C SER A 25 -11.58 3.80 9.98
N ILE A 26 -12.73 3.54 9.35
CA ILE A 26 -14.03 4.03 9.80
C ILE A 26 -14.39 3.46 11.18
N ARG A 27 -14.05 2.19 11.43
CA ARG A 27 -14.30 1.51 12.72
C ARG A 27 -13.30 1.94 13.79
N LEU A 28 -12.03 2.10 13.43
CA LEU A 28 -10.99 2.56 14.33
C LEU A 28 -11.05 4.07 14.62
N LYS A 29 -11.76 4.84 13.78
CA LYS A 29 -11.75 6.32 13.76
C LYS A 29 -10.34 6.89 13.67
N ASP A 30 -9.45 6.16 13.00
CA ASP A 30 -8.05 6.49 12.85
C ASP A 30 -7.56 5.99 11.48
N VAL A 31 -6.74 6.81 10.82
CA VAL A 31 -6.14 6.52 9.50
C VAL A 31 -4.62 6.35 9.59
N SER A 32 -4.00 6.67 10.74
CA SER A 32 -2.54 6.78 10.88
C SER A 32 -1.80 5.44 10.74
N PHE A 33 -2.48 4.31 10.94
CA PHE A 33 -1.92 2.99 10.66
C PHE A 33 -1.58 2.77 9.18
N VAL A 34 -2.13 3.58 8.26
CA VAL A 34 -1.83 3.49 6.82
C VAL A 34 -0.34 3.68 6.53
N ASP A 35 0.39 4.39 7.39
CA ASP A 35 1.84 4.56 7.27
C ASP A 35 2.58 3.21 7.38
N SER A 36 2.09 2.26 8.19
CA SER A 36 2.61 0.90 8.22
C SER A 36 2.26 0.13 6.95
N TRP A 37 1.06 0.35 6.42
CA TRP A 37 0.60 -0.29 5.20
C TRP A 37 1.45 0.06 3.98
N TRP A 38 2.06 1.24 3.92
CA TRP A 38 2.96 1.59 2.81
C TRP A 38 4.08 0.56 2.59
N ALA A 39 4.69 0.09 3.68
CA ALA A 39 5.74 -0.90 3.59
C ALA A 39 5.18 -2.29 3.27
N VAL A 40 4.04 -2.66 3.88
CA VAL A 40 3.39 -3.97 3.69
C VAL A 40 2.79 -4.11 2.30
N GLY A 41 2.10 -3.10 1.78
CA GLY A 41 1.49 -3.12 0.46
C GLY A 41 2.52 -3.22 -0.67
N MET A 42 3.75 -2.75 -0.46
CA MET A 42 4.84 -2.97 -1.42
C MET A 42 5.22 -4.45 -1.47
N VAL A 43 5.25 -5.12 -0.31
CA VAL A 43 5.42 -6.58 -0.22
C VAL A 43 4.26 -7.28 -0.94
N VAL A 44 3.02 -6.85 -0.71
CA VAL A 44 1.85 -7.41 -1.40
C VAL A 44 1.97 -7.27 -2.92
N ALA A 45 2.38 -6.11 -3.45
CA ALA A 45 2.58 -5.91 -4.88
C ALA A 45 3.72 -6.80 -5.43
N ALA A 46 4.80 -6.96 -4.68
CA ALA A 46 5.91 -7.84 -5.05
C ALA A 46 5.48 -9.31 -5.13
N TRP A 47 4.75 -9.80 -4.12
CA TRP A 47 4.22 -11.17 -4.09
C TRP A 47 3.14 -11.39 -5.14
N THR A 48 2.25 -10.42 -5.36
CA THR A 48 1.23 -10.50 -6.41
C THR A 48 1.89 -10.67 -7.77
N THR A 49 2.88 -9.82 -8.07
CA THR A 49 3.67 -9.93 -9.31
C THR A 49 4.34 -11.29 -9.43
N TYR A 50 5.02 -11.75 -8.38
CA TYR A 50 5.70 -13.04 -8.36
C TYR A 50 4.73 -14.20 -8.64
N LEU A 51 3.59 -14.25 -7.97
CA LEU A 51 2.60 -15.32 -8.17
C LEU A 51 1.98 -15.28 -9.58
N VAL A 52 1.77 -14.07 -10.12
CA VAL A 52 1.18 -13.86 -11.44
C VAL A 52 2.16 -14.20 -12.55
N THR A 53 3.47 -13.94 -12.43
CA THR A 53 4.43 -14.17 -13.52
C THR A 53 4.76 -15.65 -13.76
N GLY A 54 4.68 -16.51 -12.73
CA GLY A 54 4.84 -17.97 -12.82
C GLY A 54 6.23 -18.50 -13.21
N SER A 55 7.09 -17.69 -13.83
CA SER A 55 8.49 -18.00 -14.18
C SER A 55 9.41 -16.92 -13.63
N HIS A 56 10.43 -17.32 -12.86
CA HIS A 56 11.25 -16.39 -12.09
C HIS A 56 12.74 -16.60 -12.35
N GLY A 57 13.42 -15.54 -12.80
CA GLY A 57 14.87 -15.50 -12.81
C GLY A 57 15.44 -15.12 -11.42
N PRO A 58 16.76 -15.25 -11.22
CA PRO A 58 17.43 -14.86 -9.98
C PRO A 58 17.13 -13.40 -9.55
N HIS A 59 16.97 -12.51 -10.53
CA HIS A 59 16.64 -11.09 -10.28
C HIS A 59 15.25 -10.93 -9.65
N ALA A 60 14.23 -11.68 -10.09
CA ALA A 60 12.88 -11.61 -9.55
C ALA A 60 12.85 -12.10 -8.09
N MET A 61 13.61 -13.16 -7.80
CA MET A 61 13.75 -13.70 -6.45
C MET A 61 14.50 -12.73 -5.52
N ALA A 62 15.55 -12.06 -6.01
CA ALA A 62 16.25 -11.02 -5.26
C ALA A 62 15.34 -9.83 -4.94
N LEU A 63 14.56 -9.34 -5.92
CA LEU A 63 13.60 -8.26 -5.70
C LEU A 63 12.52 -8.66 -4.69
N LEU A 64 11.95 -9.86 -4.81
CA LEU A 64 10.97 -10.37 -3.85
C LEU A 64 11.56 -10.43 -2.43
N ALA A 65 12.76 -10.98 -2.28
CA ALA A 65 13.42 -11.13 -0.99
C ALA A 65 13.74 -9.78 -0.34
N ILE A 66 14.39 -8.86 -1.07
CA ILE A 66 14.73 -7.52 -0.57
C ILE A 66 13.46 -6.76 -0.19
N CYS A 67 12.45 -6.78 -1.06
CA CYS A 67 11.17 -6.12 -0.81
C CYS A 67 10.48 -6.69 0.42
N THR A 68 10.43 -8.02 0.57
CA THR A 68 9.81 -8.71 1.70
C THR A 68 10.54 -8.39 3.01
N ILE A 69 11.86 -8.55 3.05
CA ILE A 69 12.66 -8.33 4.26
C ILE A 69 12.55 -6.87 4.70
N TRP A 70 12.78 -5.93 3.78
CA TRP A 70 12.76 -4.51 4.11
C TRP A 70 11.33 -4.03 4.44
N GLY A 71 10.35 -4.42 3.64
CA GLY A 71 8.96 -4.02 3.77
C GLY A 71 8.31 -4.54 5.05
N LEU A 72 8.53 -5.82 5.40
CA LEU A 72 8.03 -6.36 6.66
C LEU A 72 8.73 -5.74 7.87
N ARG A 73 10.06 -5.57 7.83
CA ARG A 73 10.80 -4.92 8.92
C ARG A 73 10.27 -3.51 9.19
N LEU A 74 10.10 -2.70 8.15
CA LEU A 74 9.59 -1.34 8.28
C LEU A 74 8.11 -1.33 8.67
N GLY A 75 7.28 -2.14 8.03
CA GLY A 75 5.85 -2.23 8.30
C GLY A 75 5.55 -2.63 9.73
N ILE A 76 6.22 -3.66 10.24
CA ILE A 76 6.08 -4.12 11.65
C ILE A 76 6.53 -3.02 12.62
N HIS A 77 7.67 -2.37 12.35
CA HIS A 77 8.16 -1.29 13.19
C HIS A 77 7.15 -0.14 13.29
N LEU A 78 6.61 0.31 12.15
CA LEU A 78 5.61 1.39 12.10
C LEU A 78 4.28 0.98 12.72
N PHE A 79 3.86 -0.27 12.55
CA PHE A 79 2.65 -0.79 13.20
C PHE A 79 2.79 -0.79 14.72
N TRP A 80 3.92 -1.28 15.23
CA TRP A 80 4.18 -1.31 16.66
C TRP A 80 4.30 0.10 17.25
N ARG A 81 4.92 1.04 16.50
CA ARG A 81 4.96 2.47 16.84
C ARG A 81 3.55 3.05 16.96
N TRP A 82 2.68 2.80 15.99
CA TRP A 82 1.29 3.25 16.00
C TRP A 82 0.53 2.68 17.21
N ARG A 83 0.66 1.37 17.48
CA ARG A 83 0.04 0.73 18.65
C ARG A 83 0.49 1.33 19.99
N LYS A 84 1.74 1.80 20.08
CA LYS A 84 2.31 2.38 21.30
C LYS A 84 1.94 3.86 21.50
N ASN A 85 1.97 4.64 20.43
CA ASN A 85 1.85 6.11 20.51
C ASN A 85 0.43 6.61 20.17
N GLY A 86 -0.44 5.75 19.62
CA GLY A 86 -1.79 6.12 19.22
C GLY A 86 -1.86 6.89 17.90
N PRO A 87 -2.99 7.58 17.66
CA PRO A 87 -3.23 8.32 16.42
C PRO A 87 -2.21 9.45 16.21
N ASP A 88 -1.71 9.57 14.98
CA ASP A 88 -0.79 10.65 14.62
C ASP A 88 -1.51 12.02 14.56
N PRO A 89 -1.03 13.05 15.29
CA PRO A 89 -1.63 14.39 15.31
C PRO A 89 -1.82 15.04 13.93
N ARG A 90 -0.95 14.73 12.96
CA ARG A 90 -1.05 15.25 11.59
C ARG A 90 -2.36 14.83 10.93
N TYR A 91 -2.71 13.55 11.05
CA TYR A 91 -3.93 13.03 10.46
C TYR A 91 -5.18 13.55 11.20
N VAL A 92 -5.10 13.66 12.52
CA VAL A 92 -6.20 14.23 13.33
C VAL A 92 -6.47 15.68 12.92
N ALA A 93 -5.43 16.51 12.81
CA ALA A 93 -5.59 17.91 12.39
C ALA A 93 -6.13 18.04 10.96
N MET A 94 -5.63 17.24 10.02
CA MET A 94 -6.06 17.25 8.63
C MET A 94 -7.53 16.83 8.48
N LEU A 95 -7.95 15.76 9.14
CA LEU A 95 -9.34 15.30 9.12
C LEU A 95 -10.26 16.25 9.90
N GLY A 96 -9.80 16.78 11.03
CA GLY A 96 -10.54 17.78 11.81
C GLY A 96 -10.91 19.01 10.97
N LYS A 97 -9.96 19.55 10.21
CA LYS A 97 -10.23 20.66 9.26
C LYS A 97 -11.26 20.29 8.20
N ALA A 98 -11.17 19.10 7.62
CA ALA A 98 -12.15 18.64 6.63
C ALA A 98 -13.56 18.49 7.22
N GLN A 99 -13.67 18.08 8.49
CA GLN A 99 -14.94 17.99 9.19
C GLN A 99 -15.49 19.37 9.54
N SER A 100 -14.66 20.28 10.07
CA SER A 100 -15.10 21.61 10.51
C SER A 100 -15.39 22.57 9.36
N GLU A 101 -14.55 22.60 8.32
CA GLU A 101 -14.66 23.58 7.22
C GLU A 101 -15.58 23.09 6.10
N ARG A 102 -15.61 21.79 5.83
CA ARG A 102 -16.36 21.21 4.71
C ARG A 102 -17.58 20.40 5.13
N GLY A 103 -17.80 20.21 6.43
CA GLY A 103 -18.90 19.40 6.97
C GLY A 103 -18.83 17.92 6.58
N TRP A 104 -17.66 17.41 6.21
CA TRP A 104 -17.52 16.02 5.76
C TRP A 104 -17.63 15.05 6.94
N SER A 105 -18.23 13.88 6.70
CA SER A 105 -18.15 12.78 7.66
C SER A 105 -16.72 12.22 7.71
N PHE A 106 -16.33 11.61 8.84
CA PHE A 106 -15.01 10.96 8.96
C PHE A 106 -14.74 9.98 7.82
N GLY A 107 -15.74 9.18 7.43
CA GLY A 107 -15.62 8.21 6.34
C GLY A 107 -15.34 8.87 4.99
N LYS A 108 -16.04 9.97 4.68
CA LYS A 108 -15.81 10.73 3.44
C LYS A 108 -14.44 11.43 3.45
N ALA A 109 -14.08 12.06 4.57
CA ALA A 109 -12.80 12.77 4.70
C ALA A 109 -11.60 11.81 4.61
N SER A 110 -11.63 10.69 5.33
CA SER A 110 -10.59 9.66 5.27
C SER A 110 -10.47 9.06 3.86
N LEU A 111 -11.58 8.76 3.20
CA LEU A 111 -11.56 8.24 1.83
C LEU A 111 -10.89 9.24 0.87
N MET A 112 -11.39 10.47 0.82
CA MET A 112 -11.00 11.44 -0.19
C MET A 112 -9.59 12.01 0.02
N ILE A 113 -9.20 12.22 1.28
CA ILE A 113 -7.94 12.91 1.62
C ILE A 113 -6.79 11.92 1.80
N VAL A 114 -7.07 10.70 2.26
CA VAL A 114 -6.04 9.72 2.59
C VAL A 114 -6.04 8.57 1.60
N PHE A 115 -7.08 7.72 1.61
CA PHE A 115 -7.02 6.43 0.90
C PHE A 115 -7.07 6.58 -0.63
N ALA A 116 -7.91 7.46 -1.15
CA ALA A 116 -8.06 7.68 -2.60
C ALA A 116 -6.80 8.27 -3.25
N MET A 117 -6.02 9.06 -2.50
CA MET A 117 -4.76 9.62 -2.97
C MET A 117 -3.60 8.64 -2.84
N GLN A 118 -3.61 7.81 -1.80
CA GLN A 118 -2.52 6.89 -1.53
C GLN A 118 -2.54 5.64 -2.41
N ALA A 119 -3.71 5.12 -2.82
CA ALA A 119 -3.75 3.92 -3.66
C ALA A 119 -3.06 4.10 -5.03
N PRO A 120 -3.32 5.18 -5.81
CA PRO A 120 -2.61 5.42 -7.06
C PRO A 120 -1.12 5.70 -6.84
N LEU A 121 -0.78 6.43 -5.77
CA LEU A 121 0.62 6.72 -5.46
C LEU A 121 1.39 5.44 -5.13
N MET A 122 0.80 4.54 -4.35
CA MET A 122 1.39 3.24 -4.05
C MET A 122 1.61 2.42 -5.32
N PHE A 123 0.63 2.40 -6.22
CA PHE A 123 0.76 1.73 -7.51
C PHE A 123 1.96 2.26 -8.32
N VAL A 124 2.09 3.59 -8.44
CA VAL A 124 3.20 4.22 -9.18
C VAL A 124 4.56 3.95 -8.51
N VAL A 125 4.64 4.12 -7.19
CA VAL A 125 5.89 3.90 -6.43
C VAL A 125 6.33 2.44 -6.49
N CYS A 126 5.39 1.49 -6.58
CA CYS A 126 5.70 0.07 -6.70
C CYS A 126 6.01 -0.37 -8.13
N LEU A 127 6.01 0.50 -9.15
CA LEU A 127 6.31 0.10 -10.53
C LEU A 127 7.66 -0.64 -10.68
N PRO A 128 8.75 -0.24 -10.01
CA PRO A 128 10.02 -0.96 -10.11
C PRO A 128 9.94 -2.41 -9.63
N VAL A 129 9.15 -2.70 -8.59
CA VAL A 129 9.00 -4.09 -8.08
C VAL A 129 7.96 -4.89 -8.87
N GLN A 130 6.99 -4.21 -9.49
CA GLN A 130 5.99 -4.83 -10.38
C GLN A 130 6.60 -5.22 -11.74
N LEU A 131 7.37 -4.32 -12.35
CA LEU A 131 7.94 -4.55 -13.69
C LEU A 131 9.36 -5.13 -13.63
N GLY A 132 10.12 -4.87 -12.57
CA GLY A 132 11.47 -5.39 -12.43
C GLY A 132 11.55 -6.92 -12.31
N GLN A 133 10.47 -7.57 -11.86
CA GLN A 133 10.37 -9.04 -11.86
C GLN A 133 9.99 -9.62 -13.23
N TYR A 134 9.51 -8.78 -14.16
CA TYR A 134 9.10 -9.15 -15.50
C TYR A 134 10.27 -9.14 -16.51
N ALA A 135 11.51 -8.89 -16.07
CA ALA A 135 12.65 -8.85 -16.96
C ALA A 135 12.87 -10.23 -17.61
N VAL A 136 12.59 -10.30 -18.91
CA VAL A 136 12.90 -11.44 -19.77
C VAL A 136 14.41 -11.64 -19.68
N THR A 137 14.84 -12.76 -19.10
CA THR A 137 16.22 -13.20 -19.25
C THR A 137 16.34 -13.69 -20.69
N SER A 138 16.74 -12.81 -21.60
CA SER A 138 17.25 -13.21 -22.89
C SER A 138 18.54 -13.99 -22.62
N ALA A 139 18.46 -15.32 -22.69
CA ALA A 139 19.63 -16.18 -22.78
C ALA A 139 20.29 -16.00 -24.16
#